data_AF-A0A8H7N7V3-F1
#
_entry.id   AF-A0A8H7N7V3-F1
#
_cell.length_a   1.000
_cell.length_b   1.000
_cell.length_c   1.000
_cell.angle_alpha   90.00
_cell.angle_beta   90.00
_cell.angle_gamma   90.00
#
_symmetry.space_group_name_H-M   'P 1'
#
loop_
_entity.id
_entity.type
_entity.pdbx_description
1 polymer ?
#
loop_
_entity_poly.entity_id
_entity_poly.type
_entity_poly.pdbx_seq_one_letter_code
_entity_poly.pdbx_strand_id
1 'polypeptide(L)'
;MSRIDKLSISGVRSFSPGAREAIQFYSPLTLIVGYNGSGKTTIIECLKYATTGELPPNSKGGAFIHDPKLCGEKEVLAQVKLQFRSINDRQHVATRSIQLTAKKTTRSQKTLDCSLVVVNNGERTTTSTRQAQLDEMIPERLGVSRAILDSVIFCHQDESLWPLSEPAALKNDSTKYSRL
;
A
#
# COMPACT_ATOMS: atom_id res chain seq x y z
N MET A 1 -15.78 -14.87 -1.34
CA MET A 1 -15.60 -13.51 -1.89
C MET A 1 -14.33 -12.93 -1.28
N SER A 2 -13.42 -12.40 -2.10
CA SER A 2 -12.22 -11.74 -1.58
C SER A 2 -12.59 -10.43 -0.88
N ARG A 3 -11.82 -10.05 0.15
CA ARG A 3 -12.01 -8.80 0.90
C ARG A 3 -10.74 -8.39 1.63
N ILE A 4 -10.59 -7.10 1.91
CA ILE A 4 -9.60 -6.60 2.87
C ILE A 4 -10.21 -6.63 4.28
N ASP A 5 -9.43 -7.04 5.28
CA ASP A 5 -9.91 -7.14 6.66
C ASP A 5 -9.26 -6.07 7.54
N LYS A 6 -7.93 -5.97 7.55
CA LYS A 6 -7.22 -5.09 8.49
C LYS A 6 -5.94 -4.53 7.87
N LEU A 7 -5.70 -3.25 8.05
CA LEU A 7 -4.45 -2.58 7.67
C LEU A 7 -3.71 -2.12 8.92
N SER A 8 -2.40 -2.31 8.95
CA SER A 8 -1.51 -1.74 9.96
C SER A 8 -0.45 -0.88 9.28
N ILE A 9 -0.25 0.32 9.81
CA ILE A 9 0.65 1.35 9.28
C ILE A 9 1.58 1.81 10.40
N SER A 10 2.87 1.98 10.08
CA SER A 10 3.85 2.61 10.96
C SER A 10 4.94 3.28 10.13
N GLY A 11 5.42 4.44 10.56
CA GLY A 11 6.51 5.16 9.90
C GLY A 11 6.20 5.67 8.48
N VAL A 12 4.92 5.82 8.12
CA VAL A 12 4.48 6.32 6.79
C VAL A 12 3.89 7.71 6.95
N ARG A 13 4.42 8.71 6.23
CA ARG A 13 3.99 10.12 6.29
C ARG A 13 3.75 10.60 7.73
N SER A 14 2.51 10.94 8.11
CA SER A 14 2.16 11.41 9.45
C SER A 14 2.02 10.30 10.49
N PHE A 15 2.01 9.03 10.09
CA PHE A 15 2.00 7.90 11.03
C PHE A 15 3.38 7.75 11.68
N SER A 16 3.40 7.82 13.02
CA SER A 16 4.61 7.71 13.82
C SER A 16 5.36 6.39 13.55
N PRO A 17 6.70 6.39 13.53
CA PRO A 17 7.49 5.16 13.50
C PRO A 17 7.49 4.42 14.85
N GLY A 18 7.17 5.11 15.96
CA GLY A 18 7.15 4.52 17.31
C GLY A 18 5.85 3.80 17.66
N ALA A 19 4.80 3.95 16.85
CA ALA A 19 3.49 3.34 17.06
C ALA A 19 2.99 2.65 15.79
N ARG A 20 2.20 1.59 15.98
CA ARG A 20 1.50 0.91 14.88
C ARG A 20 0.02 1.23 14.98
N GLU A 21 -0.47 1.98 14.01
CA GLU A 21 -1.89 2.24 13.88
C GLU A 21 -2.56 1.11 13.10
N ALA A 22 -3.75 0.72 13.52
CA ALA A 22 -4.49 -0.38 12.91
C ALA A 22 -5.91 0.06 12.53
N ILE A 23 -6.31 -0.27 11.31
CA ILE A 23 -7.62 0.07 10.74
C ILE A 23 -8.31 -1.24 10.36
N GLN A 24 -9.51 -1.45 10.91
CA GLN A 24 -10.37 -2.57 10.55
C GLN A 24 -11.34 -2.11 9.46
N PHE A 25 -11.42 -2.89 8.37
CA PHE A 25 -12.41 -2.68 7.31
C PHE A 25 -13.64 -3.54 7.59
N TYR A 26 -14.79 -2.96 7.28
CA TYR A 26 -16.11 -3.54 7.44
C TYR A 26 -16.83 -3.61 6.10
N SER A 27 -17.71 -4.60 5.97
CA SER A 27 -18.62 -4.75 4.84
C SER A 27 -20.05 -4.37 5.28
N PRO A 28 -20.83 -3.68 4.43
CA PRO A 28 -20.47 -3.26 3.07
C PRO A 28 -19.70 -1.93 3.00
N LEU A 29 -19.58 -1.18 4.11
CA LEU A 29 -19.05 0.18 4.11
C LEU A 29 -18.08 0.40 5.29
N THR A 30 -16.95 1.05 5.01
CA THR A 30 -16.03 1.59 6.01
C THR A 30 -15.96 3.11 5.86
N LEU A 31 -16.33 3.85 6.90
CA LEU A 31 -16.29 5.32 6.89
C LEU A 31 -14.99 5.81 7.53
N ILE A 32 -14.19 6.56 6.78
CA ILE A 32 -12.93 7.18 7.26
C ILE A 32 -13.14 8.70 7.31
N VAL A 33 -13.22 9.27 8.51
CA VAL A 33 -13.41 10.71 8.75
C VAL A 33 -12.25 11.28 9.56
N GLY A 34 -12.06 12.60 9.45
CA GLY A 34 -11.02 13.32 10.17
C GLY A 34 -10.69 14.66 9.51
N TYR A 35 -9.99 15.53 10.22
CA TYR A 35 -9.59 16.84 9.72
C TYR A 35 -8.61 16.76 8.55
N ASN A 36 -8.39 17.88 7.86
CA ASN A 36 -7.36 17.96 6.81
C ASN A 36 -5.98 17.69 7.40
N GLY A 37 -5.15 16.93 6.68
CA GLY A 37 -3.85 16.49 7.17
C GLY A 37 -3.88 15.31 8.16
N SER A 38 -5.05 14.77 8.53
CA SER A 38 -5.15 13.65 9.49
C SER A 38 -4.66 12.29 8.94
N GLY A 39 -4.19 12.21 7.69
CA GLY A 39 -3.68 10.99 7.08
C GLY A 39 -4.71 10.11 6.36
N LYS A 40 -5.92 10.61 6.09
CA LYS A 40 -6.97 9.86 5.35
C LYS A 40 -6.46 9.35 3.99
N THR A 41 -5.87 10.23 3.18
CA THR A 41 -5.29 9.88 1.88
C THR A 41 -4.16 8.86 2.03
N THR A 42 -3.33 9.01 3.07
CA THR A 42 -2.25 8.06 3.39
C THR A 42 -2.75 6.63 3.63
N ILE A 43 -3.95 6.46 4.19
CA ILE A 43 -4.54 5.12 4.36
C ILE A 43 -4.76 4.45 3.00
N ILE A 44 -5.29 5.19 2.03
CA ILE A 44 -5.55 4.69 0.67
C ILE A 44 -4.22 4.41 -0.06
N GLU A 45 -3.23 5.29 0.10
CA GLU A 45 -1.87 5.07 -0.40
C GLU A 45 -1.24 3.79 0.16
N CYS A 46 -1.42 3.51 1.46
CA CYS A 46 -0.94 2.28 2.07
C CYS A 46 -1.66 1.03 1.51
N LEU A 47 -2.95 1.11 1.19
CA LEU A 47 -3.68 0.02 0.54
C LEU A 47 -3.15 -0.25 -0.87
N LYS A 48 -2.93 0.82 -1.67
CA LYS A 48 -2.27 0.74 -2.98
C LYS A 48 -0.89 0.10 -2.85
N TYR A 49 -0.02 0.64 -2.00
CA TYR A 49 1.34 0.13 -1.80
C TYR A 49 1.35 -1.33 -1.33
N ALA A 50 0.48 -1.71 -0.39
CA ALA A 50 0.40 -3.09 0.09
C ALA A 50 0.02 -4.07 -1.02
N THR A 51 -0.92 -3.68 -1.89
CA THR A 51 -1.49 -4.57 -2.92
C THR A 51 -0.73 -4.60 -4.23
N THR A 52 -0.07 -3.50 -4.62
CA THR A 52 0.60 -3.38 -5.93
C THR A 52 2.11 -3.17 -5.83
N GLY A 53 2.63 -2.79 -4.65
CA GLY A 53 4.02 -2.39 -4.47
C GLY A 53 4.32 -0.96 -4.96
N GLU A 54 3.37 -0.30 -5.61
CA GLU A 54 3.56 1.06 -6.15
C GLU A 54 3.55 2.10 -5.04
N LEU A 55 4.51 3.02 -5.13
CA LEU A 55 4.55 4.18 -4.25
C LEU A 55 3.58 5.25 -4.78
N PRO A 56 3.01 6.10 -3.90
CA PRO A 56 2.16 7.20 -4.33
C PRO A 56 2.87 8.13 -5.31
N PRO A 57 2.13 8.84 -6.19
CA PRO A 57 2.72 9.88 -7.01
C PRO A 57 3.43 10.93 -6.15
N ASN A 58 4.45 11.56 -6.72
CA ASN A 58 5.24 12.60 -6.05
C ASN A 58 5.92 12.16 -4.73
N SER A 59 6.04 10.84 -4.49
CA SER A 59 6.64 10.32 -3.26
C SER A 59 8.06 9.75 -3.43
N LYS A 60 8.59 9.77 -4.67
CA LYS A 60 9.96 9.36 -4.98
C LYS A 60 10.97 10.15 -4.13
N GLY A 61 12.01 9.47 -3.64
CA GLY A 61 13.03 10.10 -2.79
C GLY A 61 12.69 10.11 -1.29
N GLY A 62 11.69 9.33 -0.86
CA GLY A 62 11.40 9.08 0.55
C GLY A 62 10.23 9.85 1.14
N ALA A 63 9.49 10.64 0.36
CA ALA A 63 8.38 11.45 0.88
C ALA A 63 7.17 10.62 1.35
N PHE A 64 7.11 9.33 1.01
CA PHE A 64 6.15 8.39 1.59
C PHE A 64 6.50 7.98 3.03
N ILE A 65 7.78 8.03 3.40
CA ILE A 65 8.28 7.57 4.70
C ILE A 65 8.26 8.77 5.66
N HIS A 66 7.91 8.52 6.92
CA HIS A 66 7.94 9.56 7.96
C HIS A 66 9.34 10.19 8.01
N ASP A 67 9.39 11.53 8.02
CA ASP A 67 10.66 12.25 7.92
C ASP A 67 11.49 12.04 9.19
N PRO A 68 12.71 11.46 9.12
CA PRO A 68 13.55 11.23 10.29
C PRO A 68 13.81 12.49 11.11
N LYS A 69 13.83 13.66 10.46
CA LYS A 69 14.04 14.94 11.16
C LYS A 69 12.91 15.28 12.13
N LEU A 70 11.68 14.84 11.87
CA LEU A 70 10.51 15.14 12.72
C LEU A 70 10.53 14.34 14.02
N CYS A 71 11.20 13.19 14.03
CA CYS A 71 11.38 12.36 15.23
C CYS A 71 12.80 12.44 15.80
N GLY A 72 13.66 13.33 15.29
CA GLY A 72 15.04 13.50 15.77
C GLY A 72 15.97 12.33 15.43
N GLU A 73 15.59 11.47 14.49
CA GLU A 73 16.34 10.28 14.11
C GLU A 73 17.12 10.49 12.81
N LYS A 74 18.13 9.65 12.57
CA LYS A 74 18.83 9.59 11.27
C LYS A 74 18.17 8.63 10.29
N GLU A 75 17.35 7.73 10.80
CA GLU A 75 16.75 6.66 10.04
C GLU A 75 15.34 6.38 10.54
N VAL A 76 14.43 6.14 9.60
CA VAL A 76 13.07 5.72 9.88
C VAL A 76 12.76 4.46 9.09
N LEU A 77 12.17 3.50 9.80
CA LEU A 77 11.60 2.29 9.22
C LEU A 77 10.09 2.46 9.11
N ALA A 78 9.59 2.32 7.89
CA ALA A 78 8.16 2.27 7.60
C ALA A 78 7.73 0.84 7.33
N GLN A 79 6.54 0.48 7.81
CA GLN A 79 5.93 -0.82 7.56
C GLN A 79 4.45 -0.66 7.26
N VAL A 80 4.02 -1.32 6.18
CA VAL A 80 2.61 -1.50 5.85
C VAL A 80 2.30 -2.99 5.88
N LYS A 81 1.28 -3.37 6.65
CA LYS A 81 0.81 -4.75 6.74
C LYS A 81 -0.68 -4.81 6.44
N LEU A 82 -1.05 -5.58 5.42
CA LEU A 82 -2.44 -5.77 5.00
C LEU A 82 -2.85 -7.23 5.24
N GLN A 83 -3.89 -7.41 6.05
CA GLN A 83 -4.63 -8.64 6.16
C GLN A 83 -5.81 -8.62 5.19
N PHE A 84 -5.95 -9.66 4.39
CA PHE A 84 -7.04 -9.83 3.44
C PHE A 84 -7.43 -11.30 3.30
N ARG A 85 -8.62 -11.55 2.79
CA ARG A 85 -9.14 -12.88 2.46
C ARG A 85 -9.18 -13.02 0.94
N SER A 86 -8.61 -14.11 0.42
CA SER A 86 -8.53 -14.37 -1.02
C SER A 86 -9.82 -14.92 -1.60
N ILE A 87 -9.88 -15.04 -2.92
CA ILE A 87 -11.01 -15.63 -3.66
C ILE A 87 -11.37 -17.05 -3.19
N ASN A 88 -10.38 -17.82 -2.74
CA ASN A 88 -10.54 -19.16 -2.17
C ASN A 88 -10.71 -19.18 -0.64
N ASP A 89 -11.13 -18.06 -0.06
CA ASP A 89 -11.50 -17.92 1.36
C ASP A 89 -10.35 -18.17 2.36
N ARG A 90 -9.09 -18.07 1.92
CA ARG A 90 -7.91 -18.16 2.77
C ARG A 90 -7.49 -16.79 3.26
N GLN A 91 -7.09 -16.71 4.53
CA GLN A 91 -6.57 -15.47 5.10
C GLN A 91 -5.09 -15.30 4.74
N HIS A 92 -4.74 -14.10 4.30
CA HIS A 92 -3.38 -13.71 3.93
C HIS A 92 -2.96 -12.48 4.72
N VAL A 93 -1.66 -12.37 4.95
CA VAL A 93 -1.02 -11.19 5.52
C VAL A 93 0.14 -10.81 4.63
N ALA A 94 -0.01 -9.70 3.91
CA ALA A 94 1.06 -9.06 3.15
C ALA A 94 1.78 -8.04 4.05
N THR A 95 3.11 -8.07 4.06
CA THR A 95 3.94 -7.09 4.78
C THR A 95 4.95 -6.50 3.80
N ARG A 96 5.09 -5.18 3.80
CA ARG A 96 6.12 -4.45 3.05
C ARG A 96 6.81 -3.46 3.99
N SER A 97 8.13 -3.50 4.03
CA SER A 97 8.96 -2.63 4.86
C SER A 97 9.90 -1.81 3.99
N ILE A 98 10.04 -0.54 4.30
CA ILE A 98 10.91 0.39 3.59
C ILE A 98 11.59 1.33 4.58
N GLN A 99 12.79 1.77 4.25
CA GLN A 99 13.65 2.57 5.11
C GLN A 99 14.00 3.89 4.43
N LEU A 100 14.00 4.96 5.21
CA LEU A 100 14.56 6.25 4.83
C LEU A 100 15.70 6.62 5.77
N THR A 101 16.88 6.85 5.20
CA THR A 101 18.04 7.36 5.93
C THR A 101 18.32 8.79 5.51
N ALA A 102 18.32 9.71 6.48
CA ALA A 102 18.71 11.10 6.29
C ALA A 102 20.24 11.23 6.43
N LYS A 103 20.90 11.66 5.35
CA LYS A 103 22.32 12.05 5.34
C LYS A 103 22.41 13.58 5.45
N LYS A 104 23.63 14.11 5.62
CA LYS A 104 23.87 15.57 5.78
C LYS A 104 23.22 16.42 4.68
N THR A 105 23.30 15.98 3.43
CA THR A 105 22.82 16.72 2.25
C THR A 105 21.82 15.95 1.41
N THR A 106 21.65 14.65 1.63
CA THR A 106 20.85 13.77 0.78
C THR A 106 19.97 12.84 1.61
N ARG A 107 18.96 12.26 0.97
CA ARG A 107 18.12 11.20 1.53
C ARG A 107 18.34 9.92 0.74
N SER A 108 18.35 8.79 1.43
CA SER A 108 18.49 7.47 0.82
C SER A 108 17.30 6.61 1.20
N GLN A 109 16.51 6.20 0.22
CA GLN A 109 15.40 5.27 0.40
C GLN A 109 15.88 3.87 0.03
N LYS A 110 15.57 2.88 0.88
CA LYS A 110 15.89 1.48 0.63
C LYS A 110 14.66 0.63 0.94
N THR A 111 14.23 -0.18 -0.02
CA THR A 111 13.25 -1.24 0.28
C THR A 111 13.95 -2.36 1.03
N LEU A 112 13.37 -2.78 2.15
CA LEU A 112 13.96 -3.77 3.03
C LEU A 112 13.34 -5.14 2.73
N ASP A 113 12.39 -5.54 3.57
CA ASP A 113 11.79 -6.85 3.53
C ASP A 113 10.36 -6.76 3.07
N CYS A 114 9.92 -7.83 2.41
CA CYS A 114 8.52 -8.05 2.14
C CYS A 114 8.19 -9.50 2.41
N SER A 115 6.94 -9.78 2.76
CA SER A 115 6.48 -11.16 2.94
C SER A 115 4.99 -11.30 2.67
N LEU A 116 4.62 -12.45 2.13
CA LEU A 116 3.24 -12.87 1.99
C LEU A 116 3.05 -14.17 2.78
N VAL A 117 2.21 -14.12 3.80
CA VAL A 117 1.93 -15.24 4.69
C VAL A 117 0.49 -15.68 4.48
N VAL A 118 0.25 -16.98 4.37
CA VAL A 118 -1.09 -17.56 4.44
C VAL A 118 -1.34 -18.08 5.86
N VAL A 119 -2.56 -17.87 6.37
CA VAL A 119 -3.00 -18.35 7.68
C VAL A 119 -4.02 -19.46 7.48
N ASN A 120 -3.66 -20.68 7.85
CA ASN A 120 -4.52 -21.87 7.77
C ASN A 120 -4.76 -22.40 9.18
N ASN A 121 -6.00 -22.36 9.69
CA ASN A 121 -6.35 -22.88 11.02
C ASN A 121 -5.46 -22.37 12.17
N GLY A 122 -5.02 -21.11 12.09
CA GLY A 122 -4.12 -20.48 13.07
C GLY A 122 -2.63 -20.68 12.78
N GLU A 123 -2.25 -21.64 11.93
CA GLU A 123 -0.88 -21.84 11.48
C GLU A 123 -0.51 -20.84 10.38
N ARG A 124 0.70 -20.28 10.45
CA ARG A 124 1.21 -19.28 9.52
C ARG A 124 2.30 -19.89 8.64
N THR A 125 2.08 -19.87 7.34
CA THR A 125 3.08 -20.33 6.35
C THR A 125 3.46 -19.18 5.44
N THR A 126 4.76 -18.85 5.39
CA THR A 126 5.28 -17.86 4.43
C THR A 126 5.21 -18.43 3.02
N THR A 127 4.48 -17.78 2.12
CA THR A 127 4.46 -18.14 0.71
C THR A 127 5.60 -17.51 -0.07
N SER A 128 5.94 -16.25 0.21
CA SER A 128 7.01 -15.55 -0.50
C SER A 128 7.61 -14.44 0.35
N THR A 129 8.87 -14.11 0.04
CA THR A 129 9.61 -12.95 0.56
C THR A 129 10.18 -12.06 -0.54
N ARG A 130 9.78 -12.29 -1.81
CA ARG A 130 10.29 -11.57 -2.98
C ARG A 130 9.27 -10.56 -3.48
N GLN A 131 9.68 -9.30 -3.67
CA GLN A 131 8.78 -8.21 -4.06
C GLN A 131 8.03 -8.51 -5.36
N ALA A 132 8.74 -8.93 -6.40
CA ALA A 132 8.13 -9.28 -7.68
C ALA A 132 7.03 -10.35 -7.54
N GLN A 133 7.24 -11.35 -6.69
CA GLN A 133 6.22 -12.38 -6.43
C GLN A 133 5.02 -11.81 -5.66
N LEU A 134 5.23 -10.91 -4.70
CA LEU A 134 4.11 -10.26 -4.00
C LEU A 134 3.26 -9.40 -4.96
N ASP A 135 3.92 -8.69 -5.87
CA ASP A 135 3.26 -7.81 -6.85
C ASP A 135 2.40 -8.58 -7.86
N GLU A 136 2.69 -9.87 -8.07
CA GLU A 136 1.89 -10.79 -8.89
C GLU A 136 0.82 -11.52 -8.07
N MET A 137 1.22 -12.11 -6.93
CA MET A 137 0.37 -13.01 -6.14
C MET A 137 -0.74 -12.30 -5.37
N ILE A 138 -0.53 -11.05 -4.92
CA ILE A 138 -1.55 -10.34 -4.14
C ILE A 138 -2.76 -9.98 -5.03
N PRO A 139 -2.58 -9.35 -6.21
CA PRO A 139 -3.68 -9.14 -7.16
C PRO A 139 -4.40 -10.43 -7.54
N GLU A 140 -3.66 -11.50 -7.88
CA GLU A 140 -4.23 -12.82 -8.21
C GLU A 140 -5.11 -13.36 -7.07
N ARG A 141 -4.63 -13.31 -5.83
CA ARG A 141 -5.37 -13.78 -4.65
C ARG A 141 -6.60 -12.93 -4.36
N LEU A 142 -6.55 -11.63 -4.62
CA LEU A 142 -7.69 -10.73 -4.52
C LEU A 142 -8.69 -10.92 -5.67
N GLY A 143 -8.28 -11.57 -6.76
CA GLY A 143 -9.12 -11.77 -7.95
C GLY A 143 -9.32 -10.49 -8.75
N VAL A 144 -8.38 -9.55 -8.67
CA VAL A 144 -8.45 -8.25 -9.32
C VAL A 144 -7.10 -7.95 -9.96
N SER A 145 -7.07 -7.42 -11.18
CA SER A 145 -5.82 -7.08 -11.83
C SER A 145 -5.07 -5.95 -11.10
N ARG A 146 -3.74 -5.94 -11.21
CA ARG A 146 -2.90 -4.86 -10.66
C ARG A 146 -3.35 -3.48 -11.16
N ALA A 147 -3.72 -3.37 -12.44
CA ALA A 147 -4.16 -2.10 -13.03
C ALA A 147 -5.46 -1.58 -12.41
N ILE A 148 -6.44 -2.46 -12.12
CA ILE A 148 -7.67 -2.07 -11.42
C ILE A 148 -7.35 -1.63 -9.98
N LEU A 149 -6.50 -2.37 -9.26
CA LEU A 149 -6.10 -2.00 -7.90
C LEU A 149 -5.43 -0.62 -7.88
N ASP A 150 -4.57 -0.35 -8.85
CA ASP A 150 -3.76 0.87 -8.94
C ASP A 150 -4.55 2.12 -9.33
N SER A 151 -5.42 2.02 -10.34
CA SER A 151 -6.02 3.19 -10.98
C SER A 151 -7.53 3.31 -10.79
N VAL A 152 -8.21 2.28 -10.27
CA VAL A 152 -9.66 2.27 -10.06
C VAL A 152 -10.00 2.13 -8.57
N ILE A 153 -9.55 1.07 -7.90
CA ILE A 153 -9.92 0.78 -6.51
C ILE A 153 -9.16 1.67 -5.53
N PHE A 154 -7.84 1.76 -5.64
CA PHE A 154 -6.99 2.59 -4.78
C PHE A 154 -6.33 3.72 -5.56
N CYS A 155 -7.08 4.29 -6.52
CA CYS A 155 -6.65 5.45 -7.29
C CYS A 155 -6.19 6.58 -6.35
N HIS A 156 -5.04 7.18 -6.65
CA HIS A 156 -4.55 8.29 -5.85
C HIS A 156 -5.45 9.52 -6.05
N GLN A 157 -5.62 10.33 -5.00
CA GLN A 157 -6.49 11.51 -5.05
C GLN A 157 -6.08 12.47 -6.19
N ASP A 158 -4.78 12.73 -6.36
CA ASP A 158 -4.25 13.59 -7.43
C ASP A 158 -4.43 13.00 -8.84
N GLU A 159 -4.73 11.70 -8.96
CA GLU A 159 -4.90 10.98 -10.22
C GLU A 159 -6.38 10.64 -10.49
N SER A 160 -7.30 11.02 -9.60
CA SER A 160 -8.73 10.63 -9.66
C SER A 160 -9.48 11.16 -10.89
N LEU A 161 -8.94 12.19 -11.55
CA LEU A 161 -9.51 12.79 -12.76
C LEU A 161 -8.95 12.16 -14.05
N TRP A 162 -8.21 11.05 -13.98
CA TRP A 162 -7.68 10.36 -15.16
C TRP A 162 -8.74 10.04 -16.25
N PRO A 163 -10.02 9.74 -15.94
CA PRO A 163 -11.03 9.52 -16.98
C PRO A 163 -11.35 10.77 -17.81
N LEU A 164 -11.00 11.95 -17.30
CA LEU A 164 -11.19 13.26 -17.94
C LEU A 164 -9.89 13.79 -18.57
N SER A 165 -8.84 12.97 -18.64
CA SER A 165 -7.57 13.36 -19.25
C SER A 165 -7.67 13.45 -20.77
N GLU A 166 -6.67 14.09 -21.38
CA GLU A 166 -6.56 14.21 -22.83
C GLU A 166 -6.62 12.84 -23.54
N PRO A 167 -7.18 12.74 -24.77
CA PRO A 167 -7.48 11.46 -25.42
C PRO A 167 -6.31 10.46 -25.48
N ALA A 168 -5.07 10.95 -25.61
CA ALA A 168 -3.89 10.11 -25.64
C ALA A 168 -3.59 9.45 -24.28
N ALA A 169 -3.69 10.21 -23.18
CA ALA A 169 -3.50 9.71 -21.83
C ALA A 169 -4.63 8.73 -21.46
N LEU A 170 -5.88 9.12 -21.75
CA LEU A 170 -7.05 8.28 -21.54
C LEU A 170 -6.96 6.95 -22.29
N LYS A 171 -6.52 6.96 -23.55
CA LYS A 171 -6.36 5.74 -24.35
C LYS A 171 -5.29 4.82 -23.76
N ASN A 172 -4.16 5.38 -23.32
CA ASN A 172 -3.08 4.60 -22.71
C ASN A 172 -3.56 3.89 -21.44
N ASP A 173 -4.28 4.61 -20.58
CA ASP A 173 -4.80 4.03 -19.34
C ASP A 173 -5.93 3.04 -19.62
N SER A 174 -6.89 3.40 -20.48
CA SER A 174 -7.98 2.50 -20.92
C SER A 174 -7.47 1.18 -21.50
N THR A 175 -6.37 1.21 -22.27
CA THR A 175 -5.76 0.01 -22.85
C THR A 175 -5.10 -0.89 -21.80
N LYS A 176 -4.63 -0.33 -20.67
CA LYS A 176 -4.16 -1.13 -19.54
C LYS A 176 -5.31 -1.88 -18.86
N TYR A 177 -6.53 -1.33 -18.90
CA TYR A 177 -7.70 -1.90 -18.22
C TYR A 177 -8.50 -2.88 -19.09
N SER A 178 -8.41 -2.81 -20.43
CA SER A 178 -9.18 -3.69 -21.33
C SER A 178 -8.58 -5.08 -21.57
N ARG A 179 -7.38 -5.36 -21.05
CA ARG A 179 -6.72 -6.68 -21.12
C ARG A 179 -7.06 -7.57 -19.91
N LEU A 180 -8.31 -7.52 -19.47
CA LEU A 180 -8.88 -8.40 -18.44
C LEU A 180 -9.45 -9.67 -19.06
#